data_AF-T1A2S1-F1
#
_entry.id   AF-T1A2S1-F1
#
_cell.length_a   1.000
_cell.length_b   1.000
_cell.length_c   1.000
_cell.angle_alpha   90.00
_cell.angle_beta   90.00
_cell.angle_gamma   90.00
#
_symmetry.space_group_name_H-M   'P 1'
#
loop_
_entity.id
_entity.type
_entity.pdbx_description
1 polymer ?
#
loop_
_entity_poly.entity_id
_entity_poly.type
_entity_poly.pdbx_seq_one_letter_code
_entity_poly.pdbx_strand_id
1 'polypeptide(L)'
;VYDTSDETNPARSVRHLHRLTTHSLRHYAITRFAKQTNGNLVLTSRFARHSDPSTTMTYITTRKDELYKEIDSTFGLSEAVGLKARLSKPF
;
A
#
# COMPACT_ATOMS: atom_id res chain seq x y z
N VAL A 1 -11.66 12.79 -10.52
CA VAL A 1 -11.41 14.22 -10.25
C VAL A 1 -10.10 14.28 -9.51
N TYR A 2 -9.07 14.87 -10.12
CA TYR A 2 -7.74 14.99 -9.54
C TYR A 2 -7.77 16.02 -8.39
N ASP A 3 -6.89 15.83 -7.43
CA ASP A 3 -6.77 16.60 -6.19
C ASP A 3 -6.57 18.11 -6.49
N THR A 4 -7.58 18.92 -6.19
CA THR A 4 -7.54 20.39 -6.25
C THR A 4 -7.25 21.02 -4.89
N SER A 5 -6.77 20.26 -3.90
CA SER A 5 -6.49 20.76 -2.55
C SER A 5 -5.01 20.81 -2.23
N ASP A 6 -4.27 21.71 -2.88
CA ASP A 6 -2.97 22.15 -2.35
C ASP A 6 -2.61 23.55 -2.91
N GLU A 7 -3.57 24.47 -2.81
CA GLU A 7 -3.31 25.91 -2.90
C GLU A 7 -2.47 26.33 -1.68
N THR A 8 -1.41 27.12 -1.91
CA THR A 8 -0.61 27.88 -0.92
C THR A 8 0.51 27.15 -0.14
N ASN A 9 1.57 26.72 -0.81
CA ASN A 9 2.90 26.70 -0.17
C ASN A 9 3.99 27.23 -1.13
N PRO A 10 4.42 28.51 -1.00
CA PRO A 10 5.37 29.13 -1.93
C PRO A 10 6.80 28.57 -1.84
N ALA A 11 7.10 27.69 -0.88
CA ALA A 11 8.43 27.10 -0.69
C ALA A 11 8.56 25.65 -1.24
N ARG A 12 7.49 25.06 -1.79
CA ARG A 12 7.53 23.68 -2.29
C ARG A 12 7.92 23.70 -3.76
N SER A 13 9.14 23.24 -4.07
CA SER A 13 9.62 23.04 -5.44
C SER A 13 8.49 22.47 -6.31
N VAL A 14 8.21 23.11 -7.46
CA VAL A 14 7.19 22.69 -8.41
C VAL A 14 7.30 21.18 -8.59
N ARG A 15 6.35 20.41 -8.03
CA ARG A 15 6.31 18.96 -8.23
C ARG A 15 5.98 18.77 -9.71
N HIS A 16 7.01 18.57 -10.53
CA HIS A 16 6.82 18.14 -11.90
C HIS A 16 5.86 16.96 -11.88
N LEU A 17 4.81 17.00 -12.72
CA LEU A 17 3.96 15.83 -12.91
C LEU A 17 4.90 14.65 -13.12
N HIS A 18 4.89 13.68 -12.20
CA HIS A 18 5.75 12.50 -12.31
C HIS A 18 5.52 11.95 -13.71
N ARG A 19 6.59 11.88 -14.52
CA ARG A 19 6.46 11.42 -15.90
C ARG A 19 5.70 10.10 -15.86
N LEU A 20 4.56 10.06 -16.56
CA LEU A 20 3.81 8.84 -16.74
C LEU A 20 4.69 7.92 -17.57
N THR A 21 5.38 7.01 -16.89
CA THR A 21 6.20 5.97 -17.51
C THR A 21 5.38 4.69 -17.58
N THR A 22 5.82 3.76 -18.42
CA THR A 22 5.30 2.39 -18.42
C THR A 22 5.41 1.73 -17.04
N HIS A 23 6.45 2.07 -16.28
CA HIS A 23 6.61 1.62 -14.90
C HIS A 23 5.52 2.19 -13.99
N SER A 24 5.17 3.47 -14.11
CA SER A 24 4.09 4.11 -13.35
C SER A 24 2.74 3.44 -13.60
N LEU A 25 2.44 3.10 -14.86
CA LEU A 25 1.23 2.36 -15.24
C LEU A 25 1.22 0.93 -14.69
N ARG A 26 2.37 0.24 -14.72
CA ARG A 26 2.55 -1.07 -14.10
C ARG A 26 2.26 -1.02 -12.61
N HIS A 27 2.77 0.00 -11.91
CA HIS A 27 2.48 0.21 -10.49
C HIS A 27 0.99 0.37 -10.24
N TYR A 28 0.33 1.25 -10.99
CA TYR A 28 -1.11 1.44 -10.87
C TYR A 28 -1.90 0.14 -11.11
N ALA A 29 -1.58 -0.62 -12.16
CA ALA A 29 -2.28 -1.85 -12.50
C ALA A 29 -2.13 -2.92 -11.41
N ILE A 30 -0.90 -3.16 -10.92
CA ILE A 30 -0.63 -4.16 -9.89
C ILE A 30 -1.28 -3.77 -8.56
N THR A 31 -1.14 -2.51 -8.12
CA THR A 31 -1.78 -2.02 -6.88
C THR A 31 -3.31 -2.09 -6.97
N ARG A 32 -3.90 -1.76 -8.12
CA ARG A 32 -5.36 -1.87 -8.32
C ARG A 32 -5.82 -3.32 -8.24
N PHE A 33 -5.10 -4.25 -8.86
CA PHE A 33 -5.42 -5.68 -8.80
C PHE A 33 -5.26 -6.25 -7.38
N ALA A 34 -4.21 -5.84 -6.65
CA ALA A 34 -4.01 -6.21 -5.26
C ALA A 34 -5.19 -5.77 -4.39
N LYS A 35 -5.68 -4.54 -4.58
CA LYS A 35 -6.86 -4.03 -3.86
C LYS A 35 -8.14 -4.82 -4.18
N GLN A 36 -8.35 -5.20 -5.44
CA GLN A 36 -9.49 -6.02 -5.85
C GLN A 36 -9.48 -7.44 -5.26
N THR A 37 -8.28 -7.93 -4.92
CA THR A 37 -8.07 -9.28 -4.37
C THR A 37 -7.81 -9.27 -2.85
N ASN A 38 -8.19 -8.18 -2.16
CA ASN A 38 -7.96 -7.98 -0.72
C ASN A 38 -6.51 -8.22 -0.28
N GLY A 39 -5.55 -7.80 -1.10
CA GLY A 39 -4.12 -7.93 -0.80
C GLY A 39 -3.57 -9.34 -0.95
N ASN A 40 -4.22 -10.23 -1.72
CA ASN A 40 -3.69 -11.57 -1.97
C ASN A 40 -2.38 -11.50 -2.77
N LEU A 41 -1.26 -11.70 -2.06
CA LEU A 41 0.09 -11.63 -2.61
C LEU A 41 0.35 -12.65 -3.71
N VAL A 42 -0.17 -13.87 -3.56
CA VAL A 42 0.07 -14.96 -4.52
C VAL A 42 -0.61 -14.64 -5.86
N LEU A 43 -1.89 -14.25 -5.83
CA LEU A 43 -2.63 -13.88 -7.04
C LEU A 43 -2.03 -12.64 -7.69
N THR A 44 -1.69 -11.63 -6.90
CA THR A 44 -1.07 -10.40 -7.39
C THR A 44 0.29 -10.67 -8.02
N SER A 45 1.10 -11.56 -7.44
CA SER A 45 2.42 -11.93 -7.97
C SER A 45 2.30 -12.68 -9.30
N ARG A 46 1.31 -13.56 -9.43
CA ARG A 46 1.01 -14.26 -10.70
C ARG A 46 0.51 -13.29 -11.77
N PHE A 47 -0.32 -12.32 -11.42
CA PHE A 47 -0.76 -11.25 -12.33
C PHE A 47 0.42 -10.38 -12.81
N ALA A 48 1.30 -9.99 -11.89
CA ALA A 48 2.49 -9.19 -12.19
C ALA A 48 3.60 -9.98 -12.91
N ARG A 49 3.50 -11.31 -12.95
CA ARG A 49 4.52 -12.25 -13.44
C ARG A 49 5.88 -12.05 -12.78
N HIS A 50 5.88 -11.80 -11.48
CA HIS A 50 7.13 -11.75 -10.72
C HIS A 50 7.63 -13.17 -10.43
N SER A 51 8.92 -13.40 -10.65
CA SER A 51 9.58 -14.65 -10.25
C SER A 51 9.70 -14.79 -8.74
N ASP A 52 9.88 -13.66 -8.04
CA ASP A 52 9.92 -13.59 -6.59
C ASP A 52 8.71 -12.79 -6.05
N PRO A 53 7.82 -13.42 -5.25
CA PRO A 53 6.73 -12.73 -4.59
C PRO A 53 7.14 -11.55 -3.72
N SER A 54 8.38 -11.51 -3.21
CA SER A 54 8.89 -10.39 -2.41
C SER A 54 8.82 -9.06 -3.17
N THR A 55 9.03 -9.10 -4.49
CA THR A 55 8.95 -7.91 -5.37
C THR A 55 7.52 -7.38 -5.47
N THR A 56 6.52 -8.27 -5.33
CA THR A 56 5.11 -7.88 -5.32
C THR A 56 4.70 -7.19 -4.02
N MET A 57 5.43 -7.45 -2.93
CA MET A 57 5.05 -6.98 -1.59
C MET A 57 5.04 -5.45 -1.49
N THR A 58 5.87 -4.76 -2.28
CA THR A 58 5.88 -3.28 -2.38
C THR A 58 4.51 -2.71 -2.78
N TYR A 59 3.73 -3.45 -3.58
CA TYR A 59 2.43 -2.99 -4.09
C TYR A 59 1.26 -3.21 -3.12
N ILE A 60 1.47 -4.02 -2.08
CA ILE A 60 0.45 -4.44 -1.10
C ILE A 60 0.63 -3.68 0.22
N THR A 61 1.41 -2.60 0.23
CA THR A 61 1.63 -1.78 1.43
C THR A 61 0.31 -1.19 1.93
N THR A 62 -0.32 -1.87 2.89
CA THR A 62 -1.42 -1.32 3.69
C THR A 62 -0.87 -0.22 4.57
N ARG A 63 -1.56 0.92 4.66
CA ARG A 63 -1.20 1.96 5.62
C ARG A 63 -1.27 1.36 7.03
N LYS A 64 -0.31 1.69 7.90
CA LYS A 64 -0.26 1.14 9.27
C LYS A 64 -1.59 1.31 10.01
N ASP A 65 -2.27 2.42 9.78
CA ASP A 65 -3.56 2.74 10.40
C ASP A 65 -4.69 1.82 9.91
N GLU A 66 -4.71 1.47 8.62
CA GLU A 66 -5.66 0.51 8.04
C GLU A 66 -5.38 -0.90 8.58
N LEU A 67 -4.11 -1.29 8.65
CA LEU A 67 -3.69 -2.58 9.20
C LEU A 67 -4.14 -2.72 10.66
N TYR A 68 -3.90 -1.71 11.49
CA TYR A 68 -4.28 -1.74 12.90
C TYR A 68 -5.80 -1.72 13.10
N LYS A 69 -6.54 -1.01 12.26
CA LYS A 69 -8.01 -1.01 12.28
C LYS A 69 -8.58 -2.37 11.90
N GLU A 70 -8.03 -3.03 10.89
CA GLU A 70 -8.46 -4.39 10.54
C GLU A 70 -8.09 -5.43 11.59
N ILE A 71 -6.91 -5.31 12.21
CA ILE A 71 -6.53 -6.18 13.34
C ILE A 71 -7.53 -6.02 14.49
N ASP A 72 -7.90 -4.80 14.86
CA ASP A 72 -8.91 -4.55 15.91
C ASP A 72 -10.30 -5.06 15.53
N SER A 73 -10.65 -5.02 14.24
CA SER A 73 -11.95 -5.49 13.75
C SER A 73 -12.03 -7.01 13.65
N THR A 74 -10.91 -7.69 13.46
CA THR A 74 -10.85 -9.14 13.18
C THR A 74 -10.52 -9.93 14.44
N PHE A 75 -9.64 -9.39 15.29
CA PHE A 75 -9.22 -10.00 16.54
C PHE A 75 -9.89 -9.25 17.69
N GLY A 76 -10.50 -9.98 18.63
CA GLY A 76 -11.05 -9.36 19.83
C GLY A 76 -9.99 -8.54 20.59
N LEU A 77 -10.43 -7.52 21.34
CA LEU A 77 -9.57 -6.51 22.00
C LEU A 77 -8.34 -7.08 22.72
N SER A 78 -8.41 -8.29 23.29
CA SER A 78 -7.28 -8.90 24.00
C SER A 78 -6.15 -9.44 23.09
N GLU A 79 -6.50 -9.95 21.90
CA GLU A 79 -5.53 -10.54 20.96
C GLU A 79 -4.90 -9.48 20.06
N ALA A 80 -5.66 -8.44 19.72
CA ALA A 80 -5.20 -7.31 18.91
C ALA A 80 -4.02 -6.55 19.55
N VAL A 81 -4.02 -6.40 20.88
CA VAL A 81 -2.96 -5.69 21.63
C VAL A 81 -1.61 -6.41 21.51
N GLY A 82 -1.60 -7.75 21.63
CA GLY A 82 -0.38 -8.54 21.50
C GLY A 82 0.22 -8.55 20.09
N LEU A 83 -0.65 -8.58 19.07
CA LEU A 83 -0.25 -8.49 17.66
C LEU A 83 0.35 -7.12 17.32
N LYS A 84 -0.28 -6.03 17.76
CA LYS A 84 0.25 -4.67 17.59
C LYS A 84 1.62 -4.48 18.23
N ALA A 85 1.81 -5.00 19.44
CA ALA A 85 3.09 -4.90 20.16
C ALA A 85 4.24 -5.68 19.48
N ARG A 86 3.94 -6.73 18.72
CA ARG A 86 4.93 -7.48 17.93
C ARG A 86 5.29 -6.77 16.63
N LEU A 87 4.31 -6.11 16.00
CA LEU A 87 4.48 -5.38 14.74
C LEU A 87 5.15 -4.01 14.91
N SER A 88 5.11 -3.43 16.11
CA SER A 88 5.73 -2.12 16.40
C SER A 88 7.22 -2.20 16.72
N LYS A 89 7.78 -3.39 16.97
CA LYS A 89 9.21 -3.54 17.22
C LYS A 89 9.98 -3.36 15.91
N PRO A 90 10.99 -2.47 15.88
CA PRO A 90 11.90 -2.41 14.75
C PRO A 90 12.70 -3.71 14.69
N PHE A 91 12.88 -4.24 13.47
CA PHE A 91 13.80 -5.34 13.19
C PHE A 91 15.24 -4.90 13.43
#